data_AF-A0A2V5YTA1-F1
#
_entry.id   AF-A0A2V5YTA1-F1
#
_cell.length_a   1.000
_cell.length_b   1.000
_cell.length_c   1.000
_cell.angle_alpha   90.00
_cell.angle_beta   90.00
_cell.angle_gamma   90.00
#
_symmetry.space_group_name_H-M   'P 1'
#
loop_
_entity.id
_entity.type
_entity.pdbx_description
1 polymer ?
#
loop_
_entity_poly.entity_id
_entity_poly.type
_entity_poly.pdbx_seq_one_letter_code
_entity_poly.pdbx_strand_id
1 'polypeptide(L)' 'MGLLRSVFWFGLFFLLTFCFVVLFEYGPHDFANGAQKEYARVKSLVIKRIEGIGKRTDEQTAVKATSQ' A
#
# COMPACT_ATOMS: atom_id res chain seq x y z
N MET A 1 19.59 -16.80 -6.92
CA MET A 1 19.43 -17.46 -5.61
C MET A 1 19.26 -16.47 -4.44
N GLY A 2 20.05 -15.39 -4.35
CA GLY A 2 19.93 -14.41 -3.25
C GLY A 2 18.73 -13.44 -3.35
N LEU A 3 18.36 -13.02 -4.58
CA LEU A 3 17.27 -12.05 -4.81
C LEU A 3 15.90 -12.54 -4.33
N LEU A 4 15.54 -13.78 -4.66
CA LEU A 4 14.26 -14.36 -4.25
C LEU A 4 14.16 -14.47 -2.72
N ARG A 5 15.28 -14.82 -2.07
CA ARG A 5 15.39 -14.93 -0.62
C ARG A 5 15.33 -13.57 0.06
N SER A 6 15.91 -12.53 -0.56
CA SER A 6 15.80 -11.16 -0.09
C SER A 6 14.38 -10.63 -0.22
N VAL A 7 13.70 -10.85 -1.36
CA VAL A 7 12.31 -10.40 -1.54
C VAL A 7 11.37 -11.11 -0.58
N PHE A 8 11.58 -12.41 -0.35
CA PHE A 8 10.85 -13.16 0.67
C PHE A 8 11.05 -12.57 2.07
N TRP A 9 12.30 -12.29 2.46
CA TRP A 9 12.59 -11.68 3.76
C TRP A 9 12.06 -10.27 3.90
N PHE A 10 12.07 -9.49 2.81
CA PHE A 10 11.52 -8.14 2.78
C PHE A 10 10.00 -8.18 2.96
N GLY A 11 9.29 -9.04 2.23
CA GLY A 11 7.85 -9.23 2.42
C GLY A 11 7.50 -9.69 3.83
N LEU A 12 8.27 -10.65 4.36
CA LEU A 12 8.11 -11.15 5.73
C LEU A 12 8.33 -10.04 6.76
N PHE A 13 9.36 -9.20 6.57
CA PHE A 13 9.63 -8.05 7.43
C PHE A 13 8.45 -7.08 7.46
N PHE A 14 7.93 -6.67 6.29
CA PHE A 14 6.77 -5.78 6.22
C PHE A 14 5.53 -6.38 6.86
N LEU A 15 5.27 -7.68 6.65
CA LEU A 15 4.15 -8.38 7.26
C LEU A 15 4.28 -8.42 8.78
N LEU A 16 5.47 -8.74 9.31
CA LEU A 16 5.73 -8.74 10.74
C LEU A 16 5.58 -7.34 11.32
N THR A 17 6.19 -6.32 10.73
CA THR A 17 6.09 -4.94 11.21
C THR A 17 4.63 -4.46 11.21
N PHE A 18 3.87 -4.76 10.16
CA PHE A 18 2.43 -4.47 10.13
C PHE A 18 1.68 -5.19 11.24
N CYS A 19 1.98 -6.48 11.45
CA CYS A 19 1.40 -7.27 12.52
C CYS A 19 1.72 -6.66 13.90
N PHE A 20 2.97 -6.27 14.15
CA PHE A 20 3.35 -5.60 15.39
C PHE A 20 2.63 -4.28 15.58
N VAL A 21 2.58 -3.41 14.56
CA VAL A 21 1.87 -2.12 14.65
C VAL A 21 0.40 -2.34 15.00
N VAL A 22 -0.31 -3.21 14.28
CA VAL A 22 -1.72 -3.49 14.56
C VAL A 22 -1.92 -4.14 15.94
N LEU A 23 -1.01 -5.03 16.34
CA LEU A 23 -1.06 -5.70 17.65
C LEU A 23 -0.80 -4.73 18.81
N PHE A 24 0.13 -3.77 18.65
CA PHE A 24 0.40 -2.74 19.65
C PHE A 24 -0.70 -1.68 19.71
N GLU A 25 -1.32 -1.35 18.58
CA GLU A 25 -2.29 -0.26 18.50
C GLU A 25 -3.71 -0.68 18.88
N TYR A 26 -4.10 -1.92 18.57
CA TYR A 26 -5.44 -2.45 18.85
C TYR A 26 -5.47 -3.56 19.91
N GLY A 27 -4.30 -4.12 20.28
CA GLY A 27 -4.21 -5.21 21.23
C GLY A 27 -4.56 -6.59 20.64
N PRO A 28 -4.15 -7.69 21.30
CA PRO A 28 -4.36 -9.06 20.82
C PRO A 28 -5.84 -9.49 20.76
N HIS A 29 -6.74 -8.80 21.46
CA HIS A 29 -8.16 -9.13 21.49
C HIS A 29 -8.89 -8.69 20.20
N ASP A 30 -8.54 -7.52 19.67
CA ASP A 30 -9.23 -6.90 18.52
C ASP A 30 -8.34 -6.80 17.26
N PHE A 31 -7.24 -7.55 17.23
CA PHE A 31 -6.25 -7.53 16.15
C PHE A 31 -6.87 -7.69 14.74
N ALA A 32 -7.79 -8.64 14.57
CA ALA A 32 -8.42 -8.89 13.26
C ALA A 32 -9.35 -7.74 12.83
N ASN A 33 -10.07 -7.13 13.78
CA ASN A 33 -10.98 -6.02 13.53
C ASN A 33 -10.21 -4.73 13.24
N GLY A 34 -9.16 -4.45 14.03
CA GLY A 34 -8.22 -3.35 13.81
C GLY A 34 -7.49 -3.46 12.47
N ALA A 35 -6.98 -4.66 12.14
CA ALA A 35 -6.31 -4.93 10.86
C ALA A 35 -7.23 -4.63 9.66
N GLN A 36 -8.48 -5.11 9.70
CA GLN A 36 -9.44 -4.85 8.62
C GLN A 36 -9.76 -3.37 8.46
N LYS A 37 -9.96 -2.65 9.57
CA LYS A 37 -10.30 -1.23 9.56
C LYS A 37 -9.17 -0.38 8.98
N GLU A 38 -7.94 -0.66 9.39
CA GLU A 38 -6.76 0.05 8.90
C GLU A 38 -6.46 -0.34 7.44
N TYR A 39 -6.60 -1.61 7.09
CA TYR A 39 -6.46 -2.09 5.72
C TYR A 39 -7.47 -1.44 4.77
N ALA A 40 -8.74 -1.31 5.17
CA ALA A 40 -9.75 -0.62 4.36
C ALA A 40 -9.38 0.85 4.11
N ARG A 41 -8.80 1.51 5.12
CA ARG A 41 -8.35 2.91 5.03
C ARG A 41 -7.13 3.06 4.12
N VAL A 42 -6.10 2.23 4.32
CA VAL A 42 -4.90 2.21 3.47
C VAL A 42 -5.27 1.84 2.03
N LYS A 43 -6.13 0.85 1.83
CA LYS A 43 -6.63 0.46 0.50
C LYS A 43 -7.34 1.62 -0.18
N SER A 44 -8.21 2.34 0.51
CA SER A 44 -8.88 3.52 -0.04
C SER A 44 -7.88 4.61 -0.44
N LEU A 45 -6.89 4.89 0.41
CA LEU A 45 -5.85 5.88 0.13
C LEU A 45 -4.95 5.48 -1.04
N VAL A 46 -4.57 4.21 -1.12
CA VAL A 46 -3.75 3.67 -2.20
C VAL A 46 -4.52 3.68 -3.51
N ILE A 47 -5.77 3.22 -3.53
CA ILE A 47 -6.64 3.29 -4.73
C ILE A 47 -6.80 4.74 -5.18
N LYS A 48 -7.10 5.66 -4.26
CA LYS A 48 -7.27 7.08 -4.57
C LYS A 48 -5.97 7.71 -5.11
N ARG A 49 -4.81 7.27 -4.62
CA ARG A 49 -3.51 7.72 -5.12
C ARG A 49 -3.18 7.12 -6.49
N ILE A 50 -3.43 5.82 -6.70
CA ILE A 50 -3.23 5.14 -7.99
C ILE A 50 -4.13 5.77 -9.06
N GLU A 51 -5.39 6.02 -8.73
CA GLU A 51 -6.34 6.68 -9.63
C GLU A 51 -5.97 8.14 -9.91
N GLY A 52 -5.47 8.86 -8.90
CA GLY A 52 -4.89 10.20 -9.07
C GLY A 52 -3.63 10.20 -9.93
N ILE A 53 -2.75 9.19 -9.80
CA ILE A 53 -1.55 9.03 -10.63
C ILE A 53 -1.93 8.69 -12.07
N GLY A 54 -2.94 7.84 -12.28
CA GLY A 54 -3.49 7.53 -13.60
C GLY A 54 -3.98 8.78 -14.31
N LYS A 55 -4.89 9.53 -13.67
CA LYS A 55 -5.43 10.78 -14.21
C LYS A 55 -4.36 11.83 -14.53
N ARG A 56 -3.34 11.98 -13.67
CA ARG A 56 -2.22 12.89 -13.94
C ARG A 56 -1.33 12.43 -15.09
N THR A 57 -1.21 11.13 -15.31
CA THR A 57 -0.43 10.59 -16.43
C THR A 57 -1.19 10.78 -17.75
N ASP A 58 -2.51 10.55 -17.77
CA ASP A 58 -3.35 10.78 -18.95
C ASP A 58 -3.44 12.26 -19.32
N GLU A 59 -3.60 13.15 -18.33
CA GLU A 59 -3.64 14.61 -18.55
C GLU A 59 -2.27 15.15 -18.99
N GLN A 60 -1.18 14.65 -18.40
CA GLN A 60 0.18 15.04 -18.80
C GLN A 60 0.59 14.46 -20.16
N THR A 61 -0.01 13.35 -20.60
CA THR A 61 0.17 12.78 -21.94
C THR A 61 -0.65 13.54 -22.99
N ALA A 62 -1.87 13.97 -22.64
CA ALA A 62 -2.72 14.80 -23.50
C ALA A 62 -2.14 16.21 -23.73
N VAL A 63 -1.65 16.88 -22.67
CA VAL A 63 -1.03 18.21 -22.78
C VAL A 63 0.25 18.18 -23.64
N LYS A 64 0.99 17.07 -23.62
CA LYS A 64 2.21 16.91 -24.43
C LYS A 64 1.90 16.60 -25.91
N ALA A 65 0.74 16.01 -26.21
CA ALA A 65 0.29 15.72 -27.57
C ALA A 65 -0.37 16.92 -28.28
N THR A 66 -0.94 17.87 -27.55
CA THR A 66 -1.56 19.08 -28.12
C THR A 66 -0.56 20.24 -28.30
N SER A 67 0.68 20.10 -27.83
CA SER A 67 1.76 21.09 -28.00
C SER A 67 2.83 20.67 -29.03
N GLN A 68 2.52 19.68 -29.89
CA GLN A 68 3.31 19.32 -31.07
C GLN A 68 2.63 19.80 -32.35
#